data_AF-A0A0R0GJU9-F1
#
_entry.id   AF-A0A0R0GJU9-F1
#
_cell.length_a   1.000
_cell.length_b   1.000
_cell.length_c   1.000
_cell.angle_alpha   90.00
_cell.angle_beta   90.00
_cell.angle_gamma   90.00
#
_symmetry.space_group_name_H-M   'P 1'
#
loop_
_entity.id
_entity.type
_entity.pdbx_description
1 polymer ?
#
loop_
_entity_poly.entity_id
_entity_poly.type
_entity_poly.pdbx_seq_one_letter_code
_entity_poly.pdbx_strand_id
1 'polypeptide(L)'
;MNLFSFCLQHTSFSLDGKLDVIVGDYPEGLLVDSQTGKDSLEWDEDYHTFSWTLGFLSFAFAWHLDGNIFATGNQDKTCRVWDVRNLSKSVAVLKGNLGAIRSIRFTSDGQFMAMVEPTDFVHVYDAKHGFEKEQEIDFFGKISGVSFSPDT
;
A
#
# COMPACT_ATOMS: atom_id res chain seq x y z
N MET A 1 22.42 -0.23 19.02
CA MET A 1 20.95 -0.22 18.79
C MET A 1 20.66 1.05 18.00
N ASN A 2 20.94 1.03 16.69
CA ASN A 2 20.75 2.20 15.83
C ASN A 2 19.29 2.20 15.39
N LEU A 3 18.51 3.09 16.02
CA LEU A 3 17.15 3.42 15.61
C LEU A 3 17.19 4.06 14.21
N PHE A 4 16.26 3.63 13.35
CA PHE A 4 16.11 4.07 11.96
C PHE A 4 16.25 5.59 11.79
N SER A 5 17.01 6.02 10.78
CA SER A 5 17.36 7.43 10.53
C SER A 5 16.27 8.23 9.77
N PHE A 6 15.01 7.78 9.76
CA PHE A 6 13.95 8.41 8.95
C PHE A 6 12.57 8.31 9.62
N CYS A 7 11.67 9.24 9.25
CA CYS A 7 10.31 9.29 9.77
C CYS A 7 9.48 8.15 9.16
N LEU A 8 8.98 7.26 10.02
CA LEU A 8 8.04 6.20 9.65
C LEU A 8 6.64 6.83 9.55
N GLN A 9 6.06 6.88 8.35
CA GLN A 9 4.72 7.46 8.17
C GLN A 9 3.63 6.40 8.40
N HIS A 10 3.85 5.16 7.95
CA HIS A 10 2.93 4.04 8.17
C HIS A 10 3.68 2.71 8.35
N THR A 11 3.22 1.88 9.27
CA THR A 11 3.58 0.46 9.40
C THR A 11 2.31 -0.37 9.34
N SER A 12 2.35 -1.52 8.68
CA SER A 12 1.26 -2.48 8.72
C SER A 12 1.81 -3.90 8.61
N PHE A 13 1.35 -4.74 9.54
CA PHE A 13 1.60 -6.17 9.52
C PHE A 13 0.80 -6.83 8.40
N SER A 14 1.37 -7.83 7.74
CA SER A 14 0.62 -8.82 6.98
C SER A 14 -0.35 -9.55 7.92
N LEU A 15 -1.45 -10.06 7.38
CA LEU A 15 -2.50 -10.70 8.19
C LEU A 15 -1.98 -11.91 8.98
N ASP A 16 -0.95 -12.60 8.48
CA ASP A 16 -0.30 -13.72 9.17
C ASP A 16 0.76 -13.29 10.19
N GLY A 17 0.97 -11.98 10.37
CA GLY A 17 1.91 -11.41 11.32
C GLY A 17 3.35 -11.83 11.05
N LYS A 18 3.69 -12.05 9.77
CA LYS A 18 5.05 -12.44 9.36
C LYS A 18 5.81 -11.30 8.71
N LEU A 19 5.14 -10.44 7.97
CA LEU A 19 5.78 -9.38 7.21
C LEU A 19 5.32 -8.01 7.70
N ASP A 20 6.27 -7.11 7.86
CA ASP A 20 6.06 -5.70 8.09
C ASP A 20 6.48 -4.93 6.84
N VAL A 21 5.59 -4.11 6.31
CA VAL A 21 5.98 -3.12 5.30
C VAL A 21 6.20 -1.79 6.00
N ILE A 22 7.41 -1.28 5.83
CA ILE A 22 7.82 0.04 6.26
C ILE A 22 7.87 0.94 5.02
N VAL A 23 7.01 1.96 5.02
CA VAL A 23 7.04 3.06 4.05
C VAL A 23 7.22 4.38 4.80
N GLY A 24 8.03 5.27 4.24
CA GLY A 24 8.34 6.55 4.88
C GLY A 24 8.79 7.59 3.86
N ASP A 25 9.50 8.61 4.36
CA ASP A 25 9.96 9.75 3.55
C ASP A 25 11.15 9.41 2.62
N TYR A 26 11.47 8.12 2.47
CA TYR A 26 12.48 7.62 1.54
C TYR A 26 11.82 6.96 0.33
N PRO A 27 12.43 7.08 -0.87
CA PRO A 27 11.96 6.43 -2.09
C PRO A 27 12.11 4.91 -2.12
N GLU A 28 12.34 4.28 -0.97
CA GLU A 28 12.51 2.85 -0.84
C GLU A 28 11.57 2.39 0.28
N GLY A 29 10.74 1.41 0.00
CA GLY A 29 9.97 0.73 1.03
C GLY A 29 10.73 -0.52 1.46
N LEU A 30 10.69 -0.85 2.73
CA LEU A 30 11.33 -2.04 3.28
C LEU A 30 10.27 -3.07 3.64
N LEU A 31 10.49 -4.33 3.24
CA LEU A 31 9.75 -5.47 3.75
C LEU A 31 10.62 -6.14 4.83
N VAL A 32 10.10 -6.29 6.04
CA VAL A 32 10.80 -6.85 7.20
C VAL A 32 10.08 -8.11 7.65
N ASP A 33 10.81 -9.19 7.93
CA ASP A 33 10.22 -10.33 8.62
C ASP A 33 10.06 -10.00 10.12
N SER A 34 8.82 -9.88 10.54
CA SER A 34 8.42 -9.50 11.90
C SER A 34 8.73 -10.57 12.96
N GLN A 35 8.97 -11.83 12.59
CA GLN A 35 9.33 -12.89 13.55
C GLN A 35 10.82 -12.84 13.92
N THR A 36 11.66 -12.47 12.96
CA THR A 36 13.11 -12.42 13.13
C THR A 36 13.60 -11.02 13.49
N GLY A 37 12.84 -9.98 13.16
CA GLY A 37 13.27 -8.59 13.29
C GLY A 37 14.52 -8.28 12.47
N LYS A 38 14.87 -9.15 11.52
CA LYS A 38 16.01 -8.96 10.63
C LYS A 38 15.56 -8.07 9.48
N ASP A 39 16.07 -6.84 9.48
CA ASP A 39 16.10 -6.00 8.31
C ASP A 39 16.82 -6.78 7.17
N SER A 40 16.21 -6.82 5.99
CA SER A 40 16.46 -7.66 4.79
C SER A 40 17.89 -7.83 4.23
N LEU A 41 18.97 -7.60 4.98
CA LEU A 41 20.35 -7.73 4.46
C LEU A 41 20.86 -9.18 4.30
N GLU A 42 20.09 -10.20 4.68
CA GLU A 42 20.50 -11.62 4.53
C GLU A 42 19.40 -12.56 4.01
N TRP A 43 18.25 -12.04 3.58
CA TRP A 43 17.24 -12.89 2.93
C TRP A 43 17.63 -13.13 1.48
N ASP A 44 17.42 -14.38 1.02
CA ASP A 44 17.66 -14.96 -0.31
C ASP A 44 17.67 -13.93 -1.46
N GLU A 45 18.45 -14.19 -2.53
CA GLU A 45 18.65 -13.31 -3.70
C GLU A 45 17.33 -12.76 -4.32
N ASP A 46 16.19 -13.30 -3.94
CA ASP A 46 14.85 -12.93 -4.35
C ASP A 46 14.21 -11.73 -3.60
N TYR A 47 14.67 -11.34 -2.40
CA TYR A 47 13.98 -10.35 -1.54
C TYR A 47 14.80 -9.10 -1.17
N HIS A 48 15.82 -8.76 -1.99
CA HIS A 48 16.61 -7.55 -1.81
C HIS A 48 15.73 -6.29 -1.66
N THR A 49 16.15 -5.37 -0.78
CA THR A 49 15.60 -4.02 -0.61
C THR A 49 15.20 -3.45 -1.97
N PHE A 50 13.90 -3.33 -2.20
CA PHE A 50 13.41 -2.93 -3.50
C PHE A 50 12.78 -1.55 -3.40
N SER A 51 13.18 -0.66 -4.29
CA SER A 51 12.54 0.64 -4.46
C SER A 51 11.20 0.45 -5.18
N TRP A 52 10.14 0.04 -4.46
CA TRP A 52 8.79 -0.04 -5.04
C TRP A 52 8.29 1.34 -5.44
N THR A 53 8.71 2.35 -4.69
CA THR A 53 8.17 3.68 -4.84
C THR A 53 8.79 4.41 -6.03
N LEU A 54 9.74 3.80 -6.76
CA LEU A 54 10.40 4.36 -7.96
C LEU A 54 10.89 5.80 -7.79
N GLY A 55 11.34 6.19 -6.59
CA GLY A 55 11.75 7.59 -6.34
C GLY A 55 10.67 8.48 -5.73
N PHE A 56 9.44 7.99 -5.55
CA PHE A 56 8.31 8.78 -5.05
C PHE A 56 8.04 8.52 -3.57
N LEU A 57 7.51 9.50 -2.86
CA LEU A 57 7.05 9.29 -1.49
C LEU A 57 5.75 8.49 -1.50
N SER A 58 5.66 7.42 -0.71
CA SER A 58 4.39 6.71 -0.49
C SER A 58 3.74 7.21 0.80
N PHE A 59 2.52 7.74 0.70
CA PHE A 59 1.79 8.29 1.85
C PHE A 59 0.78 7.33 2.44
N ALA A 60 0.47 6.24 1.74
CA ALA A 60 -0.53 5.27 2.16
C ALA A 60 -0.12 3.86 1.77
N PHE A 61 -0.53 2.91 2.59
CA PHE A 61 -0.26 1.49 2.40
C PHE A 61 -1.43 0.65 2.93
N ALA A 62 -1.71 -0.47 2.28
CA ALA A 62 -2.61 -1.50 2.81
C ALA A 62 -2.28 -2.89 2.27
N TRP A 63 -2.37 -3.89 3.14
CA TRP A 63 -2.37 -5.29 2.75
C TRP A 63 -3.75 -5.74 2.26
N HIS A 64 -3.76 -6.54 1.22
CA HIS A 64 -4.88 -7.41 0.92
C HIS A 64 -4.90 -8.59 1.89
N LEU A 65 -6.07 -9.18 2.11
CA LEU A 65 -6.22 -10.25 3.11
C LEU A 65 -5.65 -11.60 2.69
N ASP A 66 -5.27 -11.76 1.41
CA ASP A 66 -4.51 -12.94 0.98
C ASP A 66 -3.08 -12.99 1.54
N GLY A 67 -2.60 -11.89 2.14
CA GLY A 67 -1.25 -11.76 2.70
C GLY A 67 -0.11 -11.73 1.67
N ASN A 68 -0.42 -11.78 0.38
CA ASN A 68 0.57 -11.75 -0.70
C ASN A 68 0.54 -10.44 -1.48
N ILE A 69 -0.61 -9.77 -1.51
CA ILE A 69 -0.80 -8.53 -2.24
C ILE A 69 -0.83 -7.34 -1.30
N PHE A 70 -0.17 -6.26 -1.68
CA PHE A 70 -0.30 -4.97 -0.99
C PHE A 70 -0.37 -3.81 -1.98
N ALA A 71 -0.90 -2.68 -1.52
CA ALA A 71 -1.03 -1.46 -2.31
C ALA A 71 -0.27 -0.29 -1.67
N THR A 72 0.34 0.55 -2.49
CA THR A 72 1.07 1.77 -2.10
C THR A 72 0.50 2.98 -2.83
N GLY A 73 0.09 4.00 -2.10
CA GLY A 73 -0.37 5.28 -2.63
C GLY A 73 0.78 6.27 -2.70
N ASN A 74 1.09 6.75 -3.90
CA ASN A 74 2.33 7.46 -4.19
C ASN A 74 2.10 8.94 -4.49
N GLN A 75 3.15 9.74 -4.28
CA GLN A 75 3.17 11.17 -4.61
C GLN A 75 3.04 11.44 -6.12
N ASP A 76 3.40 10.48 -6.97
CA ASP A 76 3.24 10.56 -8.44
C ASP A 76 1.79 10.45 -8.91
N LYS A 77 0.82 10.50 -7.97
CA LYS A 77 -0.62 10.36 -8.24
C LYS A 77 -0.97 8.99 -8.83
N THR A 78 -0.23 7.97 -8.42
CA THR A 78 -0.55 6.58 -8.71
C THR A 78 -0.79 5.82 -7.43
N CYS A 79 -1.60 4.77 -7.52
CA CYS A 79 -1.55 3.68 -6.59
C CYS A 79 -1.02 2.44 -7.29
N ARG A 80 -0.03 1.81 -6.69
CA ARG A 80 0.59 0.60 -7.23
C ARG A 80 0.24 -0.58 -6.35
N VAL A 81 -0.11 -1.67 -7.00
CA VAL A 81 -0.40 -2.94 -6.34
C VAL A 81 0.77 -3.88 -6.60
N TRP A 82 1.21 -4.58 -5.58
CA TRP A 82 2.42 -5.39 -5.56
C TRP A 82 2.09 -6.81 -5.10
N ASP A 83 2.83 -7.78 -5.64
CA ASP A 83 2.85 -9.15 -5.13
C ASP A 83 4.18 -9.38 -4.45
N VAL A 84 4.16 -9.73 -3.15
CA VAL A 84 5.37 -10.00 -2.36
C VAL A 84 6.22 -11.11 -2.95
N ARG A 85 5.61 -12.02 -3.72
CA ARG A 85 6.30 -13.16 -4.35
C ARG A 85 7.02 -12.75 -5.64
N ASN A 86 6.62 -11.63 -6.25
CA ASN A 86 7.30 -11.07 -7.40
C ASN A 86 7.26 -9.55 -7.35
N LEU A 87 8.26 -9.07 -6.63
CA LEU A 87 8.41 -7.70 -6.22
C LEU A 87 9.03 -6.83 -7.34
N SER A 88 9.55 -7.46 -8.41
CA SER A 88 10.19 -6.81 -9.56
C SER A 88 9.26 -5.92 -10.40
N LYS A 89 7.94 -6.17 -10.35
CA LYS A 89 6.95 -5.45 -11.15
C LYS A 89 5.63 -5.36 -10.39
N SER A 90 5.04 -4.16 -10.36
CA SER A 90 3.68 -3.98 -9.86
C SER A 90 2.67 -4.79 -10.68
N VAL A 91 1.76 -5.50 -10.02
CA VAL A 91 0.67 -6.25 -10.68
C VAL A 91 -0.38 -5.33 -11.29
N ALA A 92 -0.58 -4.14 -10.70
CA ALA A 92 -1.44 -3.09 -11.24
C ALA A 92 -0.87 -1.71 -10.94
N VAL A 93 -1.16 -0.75 -11.82
CA VAL A 93 -0.86 0.67 -11.64
C VAL A 93 -2.15 1.45 -11.89
N LEU A 94 -2.79 1.86 -10.80
CA LEU A 94 -4.01 2.66 -10.81
C LEU A 94 -3.60 4.12 -11.00
N LYS A 95 -4.15 4.72 -12.05
CA LYS A 95 -3.81 6.06 -12.52
C LYS A 95 -4.99 6.62 -13.30
N GLY A 96 -5.00 7.94 -13.48
CA GLY A 96 -6.08 8.64 -14.15
C GLY A 96 -6.30 9.98 -13.47
N ASN A 97 -7.54 10.26 -13.08
CA ASN A 97 -7.90 11.41 -12.28
C ASN A 97 -7.64 11.14 -10.79
N LEU A 98 -6.40 10.80 -10.44
CA LEU A 98 -6.00 10.60 -9.05
C LEU A 98 -5.18 11.80 -8.56
N GLY A 99 -5.37 12.15 -7.30
CA GLY A 99 -4.55 13.03 -6.48
C GLY A 99 -3.56 12.25 -5.63
N ALA A 100 -3.03 12.91 -4.60
CA ALA A 100 -2.11 12.27 -3.66
C ALA A 100 -2.89 11.38 -2.68
N ILE A 101 -2.73 10.06 -2.79
CA ILE A 101 -3.49 9.11 -1.97
C ILE A 101 -3.05 9.18 -0.50
N ARG A 102 -4.00 9.44 0.41
CA ARG A 102 -3.77 9.57 1.86
C ARG A 102 -4.13 8.35 2.67
N SER A 103 -4.99 7.49 2.14
CA SER A 103 -5.35 6.24 2.80
C SER A 103 -5.74 5.21 1.75
N ILE A 104 -5.40 3.96 2.02
CA ILE A 104 -5.84 2.79 1.25
C ILE A 104 -6.43 1.79 2.24
N ARG A 105 -7.54 1.14 1.86
CA ARG A 105 -8.15 0.04 2.63
C ARG A 105 -8.72 -1.01 1.68
N PHE A 106 -8.60 -2.27 2.05
CA PHE A 106 -9.35 -3.36 1.41
C PHE A 106 -10.60 -3.70 2.24
N THR A 107 -11.64 -4.20 1.58
CA THR A 107 -12.78 -4.84 2.26
C THR A 107 -12.37 -6.16 2.90
N SER A 108 -13.14 -6.65 3.87
CA SER A 108 -12.74 -7.82 4.65
C SER A 108 -12.99 -9.16 3.91
N ASP A 109 -13.74 -9.11 2.83
CA ASP A 109 -13.90 -10.15 1.81
C ASP A 109 -12.87 -10.05 0.66
N GLY A 110 -12.00 -9.02 0.69
CA GLY A 110 -10.99 -8.76 -0.33
C GLY A 110 -11.53 -8.35 -1.71
N GLN A 111 -12.84 -8.13 -1.86
CA GLN A 111 -13.44 -7.83 -3.16
C GLN A 111 -13.10 -6.42 -3.65
N PHE A 112 -12.99 -5.45 -2.74
CA PHE A 112 -12.81 -4.04 -3.09
C PHE A 112 -11.62 -3.41 -2.39
N MET A 113 -11.07 -2.39 -3.03
CA MET A 113 -10.05 -1.50 -2.46
C MET A 113 -10.54 -0.05 -2.55
N ALA A 114 -10.62 0.66 -1.42
CA ALA A 114 -10.85 2.10 -1.38
C ALA A 114 -9.54 2.87 -1.25
N MET A 115 -9.47 4.00 -1.96
CA MET A 115 -8.41 4.98 -1.88
C MET A 115 -9.00 6.36 -1.65
N VAL A 116 -8.34 7.16 -0.82
CA VAL A 116 -8.84 8.47 -0.40
C VAL A 116 -7.85 9.55 -0.78
N GLU A 117 -8.34 10.59 -1.44
CA GLU A 117 -7.61 11.82 -1.70
C GLU A 117 -7.68 12.79 -0.50
N PRO A 118 -6.82 13.81 -0.42
CA PRO A 118 -6.89 14.79 0.67
C PRO A 118 -8.19 15.61 0.63
N THR A 119 -8.78 15.75 -0.55
CA THR A 119 -10.05 16.44 -0.80
C THR A 119 -10.83 15.71 -1.89
N ASP A 120 -12.14 15.90 -1.87
CA ASP A 120 -13.05 15.71 -3.00
C ASP A 120 -13.34 14.27 -3.43
N PHE A 121 -12.37 13.35 -3.47
CA PHE A 121 -12.61 12.04 -4.07
C PHE A 121 -12.23 10.84 -3.19
N VAL A 122 -13.10 9.84 -3.22
CA VAL A 122 -12.80 8.45 -2.84
C VAL A 122 -12.95 7.57 -4.07
N HIS A 123 -11.95 6.75 -4.34
CA HIS A 123 -11.94 5.82 -5.46
C HIS A 123 -12.07 4.40 -4.92
N VAL A 124 -13.08 3.66 -5.38
CA VAL A 124 -13.29 2.26 -5.03
C VAL A 124 -13.02 1.39 -6.25
N TYR A 125 -12.07 0.47 -6.14
CA TYR A 125 -11.68 -0.45 -7.19
C TYR A 125 -12.14 -1.87 -6.90
N ASP A 126 -12.53 -2.59 -7.95
CA ASP A 126 -12.78 -4.04 -7.89
C ASP A 126 -11.45 -4.80 -7.85
N ALA A 127 -10.98 -5.12 -6.64
CA ALA A 127 -9.70 -5.79 -6.42
C ALA A 127 -9.72 -7.23 -6.94
N LYS A 128 -10.86 -7.92 -6.84
CA LYS A 128 -11.00 -9.31 -7.30
C LYS A 128 -10.85 -9.46 -8.80
N HIS A 129 -11.38 -8.50 -9.56
CA HIS A 129 -11.29 -8.51 -11.02
C HIS A 129 -10.17 -7.60 -11.52
N GLY A 130 -9.02 -7.59 -10.84
CA GLY A 130 -7.79 -7.00 -11.34
C GLY A 130 -7.74 -5.47 -11.33
N PHE A 131 -8.57 -4.81 -10.51
CA PHE A 131 -8.63 -3.35 -10.38
C PHE A 131 -9.03 -2.62 -11.68
N GLU A 132 -9.72 -3.30 -12.59
CA GLU A 132 -10.10 -2.75 -13.90
C GLU A 132 -11.28 -1.78 -13.85
N LYS A 133 -12.10 -1.87 -12.79
CA LYS A 133 -13.28 -1.03 -12.60
C LYS A 133 -13.09 -0.12 -11.40
N GLU A 134 -13.37 1.15 -11.62
CA GLU A 134 -13.34 2.20 -10.63
C GLU A 134 -14.74 2.79 -10.45
N GLN A 135 -15.11 3.02 -9.20
CA GLN A 135 -16.17 3.92 -8.82
C GLN A 135 -15.55 5.12 -8.10
N GLU A 136 -15.61 6.28 -8.73
CA GLU A 136 -15.26 7.56 -8.09
C GLU A 136 -16.49 8.05 -7.31
N ILE A 137 -16.28 8.46 -6.07
CA ILE A 137 -17.29 9.01 -5.18
C ILE A 137 -16.83 10.41 -4.77
N ASP A 138 -17.63 11.41 -5.12
CA ASP A 138 -17.37 12.81 -4.80
C ASP A 138 -17.86 13.15 -3.39
N PHE A 139 -17.03 13.88 -2.65
CA PHE A 139 -17.26 14.40 -1.31
C PHE A 139 -16.79 15.85 -1.24
N PHE A 140 -17.71 16.80 -1.10
CA PHE A 140 -17.31 18.20 -0.91
C PHE A 140 -16.58 18.42 0.42
N GLY A 141 -15.26 18.61 0.36
CA GLY A 141 -14.43 18.97 1.49
C GLY A 141 -13.26 18.03 1.77
N LYS A 142 -12.65 18.20 2.95
CA LYS A 142 -11.49 17.41 3.37
C LYS A 142 -11.93 16.02 3.84
N ILE A 143 -11.26 14.99 3.37
CA ILE A 143 -11.48 13.62 3.80
C ILE A 143 -10.34 13.23 4.75
N SER A 144 -10.67 12.85 5.98
CA SER A 144 -9.67 12.48 7.00
C SER A 144 -9.33 10.99 7.01
N GLY A 145 -10.17 10.14 6.41
CA GLY A 145 -9.96 8.70 6.36
C GLY A 145 -11.17 7.96 5.81
N VAL A 146 -11.00 6.65 5.60
CA VAL A 146 -12.04 5.71 5.18
C VAL A 146 -11.97 4.44 6.01
N SER A 147 -13.12 3.82 6.27
CA SER A 147 -13.23 2.47 6.82
C SER A 147 -14.38 1.75 6.13
N PHE A 148 -14.20 0.45 5.89
CA PHE A 148 -15.31 -0.44 5.54
C PHE A 148 -15.95 -1.01 6.81
N SER A 149 -17.20 -1.46 6.71
CA SER A 149 -17.83 -2.23 7.78
C SER A 149 -17.22 -3.65 7.81
N PRO A 150 -17.14 -4.27 8.99
CA PRO A 150 -16.48 -5.58 9.15
C PRO A 150 -17.26 -6.75 8.54
N ASP A 151 -18.48 -6.52 8.07
CA ASP A 151 -19.33 -7.49 7.37
C ASP A 151 -19.16 -7.47 5.85
N THR A 152 -18.32 -6.56 5.34
CA THR A 152 -17.81 -6.60 3.95
C THR A 152 -16.54 -7.44 3.90
#